data_AF-A0A354LZP1-F1
#
_entry.id   AF-A0A354LZP1-F1
#
_cell.length_a   1.000
_cell.length_b   1.000
_cell.length_c   1.000
_cell.angle_alpha   90.00
_cell.angle_beta   90.00
_cell.angle_gamma   90.00
#
_symmetry.space_group_name_H-M   'P 1'
#
loop_
_entity.id
_entity.type
_entity.pdbx_description
1 polymer ?
#
loop_
_entity_poly.entity_id
_entity_poly.type
_entity_poly.pdbx_seq_one_letter_code
_entity_poly.pdbx_strand_id
1 'polypeptide(L)'
;LTLRTFHVGGIASNIAAVSNVTSRYDGILEIDELRTVDSIDETGKKVMIVVGRLAEMRIIDPNTKIVLTTTNIPYGSKLYFNSGDTLKKGDVVCEWDPFNAVIVSEATGKVKFDNVIEGVTYKVESDEQTGLREKIIIESKDRTRVPSALILDEKGDVIRSYSLPMGAHLMVDEGQEIKSGDVFVKIPRAVGK
;
A
#
# COMPACT_ATOMS: atom_id res chain seq x y z
N LEU A 1 10.62 -21.17 52.68
CA LEU A 1 10.41 -20.05 51.74
C LEU A 1 10.78 -20.54 50.34
N THR A 2 9.80 -20.95 49.53
CA THR A 2 10.01 -21.47 48.16
C THR A 2 9.58 -20.40 47.16
N LEU A 3 10.53 -20.00 46.30
CA LEU A 3 10.36 -18.96 45.29
C LEU A 3 9.55 -19.49 44.09
N ARG A 4 8.68 -18.59 43.61
CA ARG A 4 7.84 -18.68 42.41
C ARG A 4 8.64 -19.06 41.16
N THR A 5 8.01 -19.77 40.24
CA THR A 5 7.93 -19.34 38.84
C THR A 5 6.54 -19.67 38.29
N PHE A 6 5.76 -18.63 38.00
CA PHE A 6 4.63 -18.76 37.09
C PHE A 6 5.23 -18.88 35.71
N HIS A 7 4.91 -19.94 34.98
CA HIS A 7 5.14 -19.99 33.56
C HIS A 7 4.22 -18.94 32.94
N VAL A 8 4.77 -17.76 32.69
CA VAL A 8 4.19 -16.77 31.78
C VAL A 8 4.34 -17.39 30.39
N GLY A 9 3.42 -18.29 30.05
CA GLY A 9 3.11 -18.64 28.69
C GLY A 9 2.39 -17.46 28.05
N GLY A 10 3.08 -16.33 27.96
CA GLY A 10 2.71 -15.23 27.09
C GLY A 10 2.91 -15.74 25.68
N ILE A 11 1.89 -16.40 25.15
CA ILE A 11 1.69 -16.43 23.71
C ILE A 11 1.65 -14.96 23.30
N ALA A 12 2.78 -14.45 22.80
CA ALA A 12 2.78 -13.27 21.97
C ALA A 12 1.69 -13.53 20.96
N SER A 13 0.55 -12.87 21.14
CA SER A 13 -0.59 -12.98 20.24
C SER A 13 0.02 -12.68 18.88
N ASN A 14 0.13 -13.71 18.07
CA ASN A 14 0.32 -13.58 16.64
C ASN A 14 -0.98 -12.90 16.20
N ILE A 15 -1.05 -11.57 16.33
CA ILE A 15 -2.06 -10.78 15.67
C ILE A 15 -1.71 -11.01 14.22
N ALA A 16 -2.32 -12.04 13.62
CA ALA A 16 -2.25 -12.27 12.20
C ALA A 16 -2.67 -10.94 11.58
N ALA A 17 -1.70 -10.24 11.01
CA ALA A 17 -1.91 -8.89 10.55
C ALA A 17 -2.93 -9.00 9.41
N VAL A 18 -4.16 -8.53 9.67
CA VAL A 18 -5.25 -8.64 8.71
C VAL A 18 -4.83 -7.89 7.46
N SER A 19 -4.69 -8.62 6.37
CA SER A 19 -4.17 -8.16 5.08
C SER A 19 -5.20 -8.28 3.96
N ASN A 20 -6.42 -8.69 4.27
CA ASN A 20 -7.49 -8.82 3.29
C ASN A 20 -8.88 -8.63 3.92
N VAL A 21 -9.85 -8.35 3.06
CA VAL A 21 -11.27 -8.43 3.38
C VAL A 21 -11.87 -9.59 2.60
N THR A 22 -12.32 -10.61 3.32
CA THR A 22 -13.06 -11.74 2.77
C THR A 22 -14.55 -11.59 3.08
N SER A 23 -15.39 -11.78 2.07
CA SER A 23 -16.83 -11.76 2.25
C SER A 23 -17.29 -12.91 3.15
N ARG A 24 -18.07 -12.57 4.19
CA ARG A 24 -18.66 -13.56 5.12
C ARG A 24 -20.03 -14.06 4.67
N TYR A 25 -20.62 -13.41 3.68
CA TYR A 25 -21.98 -13.61 3.23
C TYR A 25 -22.02 -13.62 1.70
N ASP A 26 -23.04 -14.25 1.14
CA ASP A 26 -23.39 -14.03 -0.26
C ASP A 26 -24.13 -12.68 -0.34
N GLY A 27 -23.76 -11.83 -1.30
CA GLY A 27 -24.23 -10.44 -1.31
C GLY A 27 -23.87 -9.67 -2.56
N ILE A 28 -24.32 -8.42 -2.63
CA ILE A 28 -23.90 -7.45 -3.64
C ILE A 28 -22.89 -6.50 -2.99
N LEU A 29 -21.73 -6.33 -3.61
CA LEU A 29 -20.74 -5.37 -3.19
C LEU A 29 -21.15 -3.97 -3.64
N GLU A 30 -21.26 -3.02 -2.74
CA GLU A 30 -21.33 -1.60 -3.06
C GLU A 30 -20.09 -0.91 -2.51
N ILE A 31 -19.51 0.01 -3.28
CA ILE A 31 -18.34 0.78 -2.85
C ILE A 31 -18.59 2.25 -3.09
N ASP A 32 -18.49 3.04 -2.02
CA ASP A 32 -18.55 4.50 -2.04
C ASP A 32 -17.16 5.12 -2.18
N GLU A 33 -17.06 6.28 -2.84
CA GLU A 33 -15.81 7.03 -3.05
C GLU A 33 -14.66 6.21 -3.66
N LEU A 34 -15.00 5.24 -4.53
CA LEU A 34 -14.03 4.38 -5.18
C LEU A 34 -13.21 5.14 -6.22
N ARG A 35 -11.90 5.20 -6.00
CA ARG A 35 -10.91 5.60 -7.02
C ARG A 35 -9.88 4.50 -7.17
N THR A 36 -9.73 4.00 -8.38
CA THR A 36 -8.81 2.92 -8.73
C THR A 36 -7.98 3.28 -9.94
N VAL A 37 -6.87 2.57 -10.09
CA VAL A 37 -6.07 2.53 -11.31
C VAL A 37 -5.87 1.06 -11.69
N ASP A 38 -5.94 0.77 -12.99
CA ASP A 38 -5.66 -0.57 -13.49
C ASP A 38 -4.16 -0.87 -13.38
N SER A 39 -3.84 -2.02 -12.82
CA SER A 39 -2.48 -2.55 -12.74
C SER A 39 -2.46 -4.02 -13.15
N ILE A 40 -1.26 -4.56 -13.34
CA ILE A 40 -1.04 -5.96 -13.67
C ILE A 40 -0.25 -6.56 -12.51
N ASP A 41 -0.81 -7.58 -11.89
CA ASP A 41 -0.15 -8.32 -10.83
C ASP A 41 1.02 -9.16 -11.38
N GLU A 42 1.92 -9.65 -10.53
CA GLU A 42 3.08 -10.48 -10.93
C GLU A 42 2.66 -11.74 -11.71
N THR A 43 1.42 -12.17 -11.53
CA THR A 43 0.78 -13.30 -12.24
C THR A 43 0.21 -12.94 -13.63
N GLY A 44 0.32 -11.69 -14.06
CA GLY A 44 -0.24 -11.19 -15.32
C GLY A 44 -1.75 -10.90 -15.27
N LYS A 45 -2.38 -11.05 -14.10
CA LYS A 45 -3.81 -10.78 -13.92
C LYS A 45 -4.02 -9.27 -13.76
N LYS A 46 -5.04 -8.74 -14.45
CA LYS A 46 -5.50 -7.37 -14.22
C LYS A 46 -6.05 -7.26 -12.80
N VAL A 47 -5.50 -6.33 -12.04
CA VAL A 47 -5.94 -5.99 -10.68
C VAL A 47 -6.16 -4.49 -10.61
N MET A 48 -7.12 -4.06 -9.80
CA MET A 48 -7.35 -2.64 -9.57
C MET A 48 -6.62 -2.23 -8.31
N ILE A 49 -5.77 -1.21 -8.38
CA ILE A 49 -5.13 -0.65 -7.19
C ILE A 49 -5.94 0.54 -6.72
N VAL A 50 -6.34 0.51 -5.45
CA VAL A 50 -7.15 1.58 -4.84
C VAL A 50 -6.26 2.77 -4.54
N VAL A 51 -6.56 3.90 -5.16
CA VAL A 51 -5.84 5.18 -4.96
C VAL A 51 -6.68 6.20 -4.18
N GLY A 52 -7.94 5.87 -3.90
CA GLY A 52 -8.78 6.60 -2.96
C GLY A 52 -8.37 6.37 -1.50
N ARG A 53 -8.52 7.39 -0.65
CA ARG A 53 -8.30 7.29 0.81
C ARG A 53 -9.59 7.17 1.62
N LEU A 54 -10.73 7.42 0.98
CA LEU A 54 -12.06 7.47 1.61
C LEU A 54 -12.97 6.33 1.14
N ALA A 55 -12.41 5.35 0.42
CA ALA A 55 -13.20 4.25 -0.13
C ALA A 55 -13.78 3.38 0.99
N GLU A 56 -15.09 3.17 0.96
CA GLU A 56 -15.82 2.31 1.90
C GLU A 56 -16.61 1.27 1.13
N MET A 57 -16.44 -0.01 1.49
CA MET A 57 -17.25 -1.09 0.94
C MET A 57 -18.38 -1.49 1.87
N ARG A 58 -19.49 -1.87 1.27
CA ARG A 58 -20.65 -2.47 1.90
C ARG A 58 -21.03 -3.75 1.19
N ILE A 59 -21.43 -4.77 1.94
CA ILE A 59 -22.02 -5.99 1.39
C ILE A 59 -23.50 -5.96 1.71
N ILE A 60 -24.33 -5.97 0.67
CA ILE A 60 -25.78 -5.86 0.78
C ILE A 60 -26.42 -7.21 0.47
N ASP A 61 -27.35 -7.64 1.33
CA ASP A 61 -28.14 -8.83 1.06
C ASP A 61 -29.07 -8.60 -0.15
N PRO A 62 -29.06 -9.48 -1.17
CA PRO A 62 -29.80 -9.25 -2.41
C PRO A 62 -31.33 -9.29 -2.20
N ASN A 63 -31.82 -10.01 -1.18
CA ASN A 63 -33.25 -10.21 -0.93
C ASN A 63 -33.82 -9.12 -0.02
N THR A 64 -33.13 -8.82 1.08
CA THR A 64 -33.61 -7.93 2.14
C THR A 64 -33.11 -6.50 2.01
N LYS A 65 -32.09 -6.26 1.16
CA LYS A 65 -31.41 -4.96 0.98
C LYS A 65 -30.76 -4.40 2.25
N ILE A 66 -30.55 -5.25 3.25
CA ILE A 66 -29.87 -4.88 4.50
C ILE A 66 -28.36 -4.91 4.27
N VAL A 67 -27.63 -3.95 4.85
CA VAL A 67 -26.17 -3.92 4.88
C VAL A 67 -25.66 -4.95 5.89
N LEU A 68 -24.98 -5.98 5.41
CA LEU A 68 -24.44 -7.08 6.22
C LEU A 68 -23.05 -6.76 6.78
N THR A 69 -22.27 -5.96 6.07
CA THR A 69 -20.89 -5.61 6.44
C THR A 69 -20.55 -4.25 5.86
N THR A 70 -19.86 -3.43 6.64
CA THR A 70 -19.29 -2.16 6.20
C THR A 70 -17.84 -2.10 6.66
N THR A 71 -16.92 -1.83 5.72
CA THR A 71 -15.49 -1.79 5.99
C THR A 71 -14.80 -0.80 5.05
N ASN A 72 -13.79 -0.08 5.55
CA ASN A 72 -12.98 0.79 4.70
C ASN A 72 -12.01 -0.01 3.84
N ILE A 73 -11.82 0.42 2.60
CA ILE A 73 -10.79 -0.12 1.71
C ILE A 73 -9.54 0.74 1.82
N PRO A 74 -8.41 0.20 2.31
CA PRO A 74 -7.16 0.97 2.42
C PRO A 74 -6.61 1.45 1.07
N TYR A 75 -5.86 2.55 1.10
CA TYR A 75 -5.06 3.00 -0.04
C TYR A 75 -3.97 1.97 -0.36
N GLY A 76 -3.77 1.71 -1.66
CA GLY A 76 -2.81 0.74 -2.15
C GLY A 76 -3.31 -0.71 -2.08
N SER A 77 -4.56 -0.93 -1.66
CA SER A 77 -5.17 -2.26 -1.72
C SER A 77 -5.36 -2.71 -3.17
N LYS A 78 -5.10 -3.99 -3.43
CA LYS A 78 -5.54 -4.67 -4.65
C LYS A 78 -7.01 -5.04 -4.48
N LEU A 79 -7.85 -4.59 -5.39
CA LEU A 79 -9.28 -4.83 -5.43
C LEU A 79 -9.60 -5.80 -6.57
N TYR A 80 -10.38 -6.84 -6.26
CA TYR A 80 -10.70 -7.93 -7.19
C TYR A 80 -12.10 -7.85 -7.80
N PHE A 81 -12.97 -7.04 -7.22
CA PHE A 81 -14.37 -6.90 -7.59
C PHE A 81 -14.74 -5.42 -7.73
N ASN A 82 -15.68 -5.13 -8.62
CA ASN A 82 -16.22 -3.79 -8.82
C ASN A 82 -17.44 -3.55 -7.92
N SER A 83 -17.78 -2.28 -7.73
CA SER A 83 -19.08 -1.92 -7.15
C SER A 83 -20.20 -2.43 -8.06
N GLY A 84 -21.19 -3.10 -7.47
CA GLY A 84 -22.29 -3.80 -8.13
C GLY A 84 -22.07 -5.30 -8.33
N ASP A 85 -20.85 -5.81 -8.13
CA ASP A 85 -20.57 -7.23 -8.33
C ASP A 85 -21.21 -8.11 -7.24
N THR A 86 -21.59 -9.33 -7.62
CA THR A 86 -22.09 -10.33 -6.66
C THR A 86 -20.92 -11.06 -6.02
N LEU A 87 -20.87 -11.05 -4.69
CA LEU A 87 -19.91 -11.76 -3.87
C LEU A 87 -20.51 -13.05 -3.34
N LYS A 88 -19.68 -14.08 -3.24
CA LYS A 88 -19.98 -15.29 -2.48
C LYS A 88 -19.26 -15.28 -1.14
N LYS A 89 -19.79 -16.05 -0.20
CA LYS A 89 -19.09 -16.32 1.05
C LYS A 89 -17.72 -16.96 0.75
N GLY A 90 -16.66 -16.34 1.25
CA GLY A 90 -15.28 -16.76 1.05
C GLY A 90 -14.53 -16.01 -0.05
N ASP A 91 -15.20 -15.17 -0.85
CA ASP A 91 -14.53 -14.36 -1.86
C ASP A 91 -13.67 -13.27 -1.21
N VAL A 92 -12.43 -13.14 -1.68
CA VAL A 92 -11.51 -12.08 -1.25
C VAL A 92 -11.80 -10.83 -2.05
N VAL A 93 -12.38 -9.83 -1.39
CA VAL A 93 -12.77 -8.57 -2.03
C VAL A 93 -11.56 -7.72 -2.35
N CYS A 94 -10.72 -7.49 -1.33
CA CYS A 94 -9.48 -6.76 -1.48
C CYS A 94 -8.38 -7.32 -0.57
N GLU A 95 -7.14 -7.05 -0.95
CA GLU A 95 -5.93 -7.36 -0.17
C GLU A 95 -4.98 -6.17 -0.11
N TRP A 96 -4.16 -6.09 0.92
CA TRP A 96 -3.13 -5.07 1.08
C TRP A 96 -1.95 -5.62 1.86
N ASP A 97 -0.83 -4.92 1.79
CA ASP A 97 0.31 -5.19 2.64
C ASP A 97 0.03 -4.66 4.06
N PRO A 98 -0.05 -5.51 5.09
CA PRO A 98 -0.35 -5.05 6.44
C PRO A 98 0.86 -4.42 7.13
N PHE A 99 2.07 -4.65 6.60
CA PHE A 99 3.34 -4.18 7.15
C PHE A 99 3.83 -2.91 6.48
N ASN A 100 3.44 -2.66 5.23
CA ASN A 100 3.89 -1.49 4.48
C ASN A 100 2.71 -0.59 4.09
N ALA A 101 2.83 0.70 4.35
CA ALA A 101 2.13 1.69 3.54
C ALA A 101 2.85 1.80 2.18
N VAL A 102 2.13 2.13 1.12
CA VAL A 102 2.68 2.21 -0.23
C VAL A 102 2.41 3.57 -0.85
N ILE A 103 3.18 3.93 -1.87
CA ILE A 103 2.84 5.01 -2.81
C ILE A 103 2.71 4.38 -4.19
N VAL A 104 1.54 4.56 -4.80
CA VAL A 104 1.17 4.04 -6.10
C VAL A 104 1.20 5.18 -7.10
N SER A 105 1.78 4.94 -8.27
CA SER A 105 1.69 5.91 -9.36
C SER A 105 0.29 5.94 -9.95
N GLU A 106 -0.31 7.13 -10.06
CA GLU A 106 -1.59 7.32 -10.74
C GLU A 106 -1.42 7.52 -12.25
N ALA A 107 -0.19 7.73 -12.73
CA ALA A 107 0.10 8.02 -14.12
C ALA A 107 1.30 7.21 -14.64
N THR A 108 1.27 6.91 -15.94
CA THR A 108 2.42 6.30 -16.63
C THR A 108 3.40 7.38 -17.04
N GLY A 109 4.68 7.16 -16.81
CA GLY A 109 5.72 8.12 -17.14
C GLY A 109 7.08 7.76 -16.58
N LYS A 110 7.98 8.75 -16.56
CA LYS A 110 9.36 8.59 -16.09
C LYS A 110 9.53 9.22 -14.70
N VAL A 111 10.14 8.49 -13.78
CA VAL A 111 10.43 9.00 -12.44
C VAL A 111 11.59 9.99 -12.49
N LYS A 112 11.39 11.16 -11.90
CA LYS A 112 12.45 12.13 -11.62
C LYS A 112 12.42 12.44 -10.14
N PHE A 113 13.55 12.29 -9.46
CA PHE A 113 13.60 12.67 -8.07
C PHE A 113 13.93 14.16 -7.91
N ASP A 114 13.33 14.76 -6.91
CA ASP A 114 13.59 16.12 -6.47
C ASP A 114 14.04 16.07 -5.01
N ASN A 115 15.19 16.68 -4.70
CA ASN A 115 15.78 16.68 -3.36
C ASN A 115 16.06 15.26 -2.78
N VAL A 116 16.30 14.25 -3.62
CA VAL A 116 16.72 12.89 -3.21
C VAL A 116 18.23 12.76 -3.43
N ILE A 117 19.01 13.01 -2.38
CA ILE A 117 20.48 13.13 -2.41
C ILE A 117 21.08 12.16 -1.39
N GLU A 118 22.04 11.36 -1.83
CA GLU A 118 22.69 10.35 -0.98
C GLU A 118 23.42 10.99 0.19
N GLY A 119 23.25 10.42 1.38
CA GLY A 119 23.85 10.90 2.63
C GLY A 119 23.21 12.19 3.17
N VAL A 120 22.26 12.80 2.46
CA VAL A 120 21.58 14.05 2.88
C VAL A 120 20.08 13.84 3.09
N THR A 121 19.40 13.20 2.16
CA THR A 121 17.95 12.92 2.23
C THR A 121 17.62 11.45 2.00
N TYR A 122 18.54 10.64 1.47
CA TYR A 122 18.43 9.19 1.51
C TYR A 122 19.76 8.53 1.88
N LYS A 123 19.70 7.29 2.35
CA LYS A 123 20.85 6.38 2.50
C LYS A 123 20.61 5.12 1.69
N VAL A 124 21.68 4.46 1.28
CA VAL A 124 21.61 3.11 0.73
C VAL A 124 21.84 2.14 1.88
N GLU A 125 20.87 1.28 2.15
CA GLU A 125 20.99 0.19 3.10
C GLU A 125 21.10 -1.11 2.32
N SER A 126 22.03 -1.97 2.73
CA SER A 126 22.14 -3.31 2.14
C SER A 126 21.33 -4.26 3.01
N ASP A 127 20.34 -4.91 2.43
CA ASP A 127 19.63 -5.98 3.10
C ASP A 127 20.56 -7.20 3.16
N GLU A 128 20.98 -7.58 4.37
CA GLU A 128 21.97 -8.67 4.57
C GLU A 128 21.44 -10.05 4.18
N GLN A 129 20.12 -10.23 4.08
CA GLN A 129 19.50 -11.52 3.74
C GLN A 129 19.42 -11.74 2.23
N THR A 130 19.06 -10.70 1.49
CA THR A 130 18.85 -10.75 0.03
C THR A 130 20.04 -10.21 -0.77
N GLY A 131 20.94 -9.45 -0.13
CA GLY A 131 22.03 -8.73 -0.77
C GLY A 131 21.57 -7.55 -1.64
N LEU A 132 20.27 -7.23 -1.62
CA LEU A 132 19.70 -6.11 -2.36
C LEU A 132 20.03 -4.80 -1.65
N ARG A 133 20.25 -3.76 -2.45
CA ARG A 133 20.48 -2.40 -1.96
C ARG A 133 19.19 -1.62 -2.02
N GLU A 134 18.68 -1.21 -0.87
CA GLU A 134 17.47 -0.40 -0.77
C GLU A 134 17.84 1.06 -0.51
N LYS A 135 17.15 1.98 -1.20
CA LYS A 135 17.28 3.42 -0.96
C LYS A 135 16.22 3.83 0.06
N ILE A 136 16.67 4.23 1.25
CA ILE A 136 15.79 4.60 2.36
C ILE A 136 15.89 6.11 2.59
N ILE A 137 14.75 6.81 2.58
CA ILE A 137 14.68 8.23 2.91
C ILE A 137 15.01 8.45 4.38
N ILE A 138 15.97 9.33 4.65
CA ILE A 138 16.44 9.70 5.98
C ILE A 138 16.02 11.13 6.33
N GLU A 139 16.06 11.45 7.62
CA GLU A 139 15.87 12.82 8.07
C GLU A 139 16.98 13.71 7.51
N SER A 140 16.60 14.78 6.80
CA SER A 140 17.54 15.80 6.39
C SER A 140 17.80 16.80 7.51
N LYS A 141 19.06 17.20 7.69
CA LYS A 141 19.42 18.32 8.57
C LYS A 141 18.85 19.65 8.07
N ASP A 142 18.68 19.78 6.75
CA ASP A 142 18.07 20.93 6.10
C ASP A 142 16.57 20.68 5.88
N ARG A 143 15.74 21.21 6.79
CA ARG A 143 14.26 21.05 6.75
C ARG A 143 13.57 21.68 5.54
N THR A 144 14.29 22.48 4.74
CA THR A 144 13.74 23.11 3.53
C THR A 144 13.73 22.18 2.33
N ARG A 145 14.46 21.05 2.38
CA ARG A 145 14.51 20.06 1.28
C ARG A 145 13.52 18.95 1.55
N VAL A 146 12.36 19.00 0.91
CA VAL A 146 11.34 17.96 1.00
C VAL A 146 11.58 16.96 -0.14
N PRO A 147 12.12 15.75 0.13
CA PRO A 147 12.35 14.77 -0.92
C PRO A 147 11.02 14.41 -1.58
N SER A 148 10.99 14.44 -2.90
CA SER A 148 9.79 14.19 -3.70
C SER A 148 10.12 13.39 -4.94
N ALA A 149 9.18 12.54 -5.38
CA ALA A 149 9.22 11.85 -6.65
C ALA A 149 8.25 12.53 -7.61
N LEU A 150 8.77 13.01 -8.73
CA LEU A 150 8.02 13.62 -9.81
C LEU A 150 7.84 12.58 -10.91
N ILE A 151 6.64 12.49 -11.47
CA ILE A 151 6.39 11.68 -12.67
C ILE A 151 6.32 12.64 -13.85
N LEU A 152 7.17 12.38 -14.84
CA LEU A 152 7.26 13.14 -16.08
C LEU A 152 6.52 12.42 -17.21
N ASP A 153 5.87 13.18 -18.08
CA ASP A 153 5.35 12.65 -19.35
C ASP A 153 6.47 12.50 -20.41
N GLU A 154 6.09 12.08 -21.63
CA GLU A 154 7.02 11.96 -22.76
C GLU A 154 7.64 13.29 -23.20
N LYS A 155 7.03 14.43 -22.86
CA LYS A 155 7.53 15.78 -23.16
C LYS A 155 8.46 16.32 -22.08
N GLY A 156 8.56 15.64 -20.95
CA GLY A 156 9.35 16.05 -19.78
C GLY A 156 8.60 16.98 -18.82
N ASP A 157 7.28 17.13 -18.98
CA ASP A 157 6.44 17.93 -18.10
C ASP A 157 6.03 17.11 -16.86
N VAL A 158 6.01 17.76 -15.69
CA VAL A 158 5.62 17.11 -14.43
C VAL A 158 4.09 16.92 -14.41
N ILE A 159 3.64 15.67 -14.51
CA ILE A 159 2.23 15.32 -14.45
C ILE A 159 1.76 15.02 -13.02
N ARG A 160 2.65 14.49 -12.18
CA ARG A 160 2.37 14.16 -10.78
C ARG A 160 3.60 14.41 -9.91
N SER A 161 3.35 14.75 -8.65
CA SER A 161 4.37 14.94 -7.62
C SER A 161 3.95 14.21 -6.35
N TYR A 162 4.84 13.38 -5.82
CA TYR A 162 4.65 12.57 -4.63
C TYR A 162 5.69 12.95 -3.59
N SER A 163 5.28 13.40 -2.40
CA SER A 163 6.21 13.65 -1.31
C SER A 163 6.67 12.33 -0.69
N LEU A 164 7.97 12.20 -0.45
CA LEU A 164 8.58 11.01 0.11
C LEU A 164 8.82 11.20 1.61
N PRO A 165 8.08 10.53 2.50
CA PRO A 165 8.29 10.69 3.93
C PRO A 165 9.57 9.99 4.40
N MET A 166 10.01 10.33 5.60
CA MET A 166 11.11 9.63 6.28
C MET A 166 10.78 8.14 6.44
N GLY A 167 11.77 7.28 6.21
CA GLY A 167 11.59 5.83 6.27
C GLY A 167 10.89 5.25 5.04
N ALA A 168 10.69 6.03 3.98
CA ALA A 168 10.26 5.50 2.69
C ALA A 168 11.40 4.74 1.99
N HIS A 169 11.13 3.51 1.58
CA HIS A 169 11.98 2.66 0.75
C HIS A 169 11.60 2.88 -0.72
N LEU A 170 12.53 3.36 -1.52
CA LEU A 170 12.34 3.57 -2.95
C LEU A 170 12.60 2.26 -3.69
N MET A 171 11.63 1.82 -4.49
CA MET A 171 11.72 0.60 -5.30
C MET A 171 12.14 0.87 -6.74
N VAL A 172 12.41 2.14 -7.08
CA VAL A 172 12.72 2.58 -8.44
C VAL A 172 13.91 3.53 -8.43
N ASP A 173 14.60 3.57 -9.56
CA ASP A 173 15.74 4.46 -9.80
C ASP A 173 15.33 5.75 -10.54
N GLU A 174 16.22 6.75 -10.47
CA GLU A 174 16.02 7.98 -11.23
C GLU A 174 16.00 7.69 -12.72
N GLY A 175 14.97 8.19 -13.40
CA GLY A 175 14.78 7.96 -14.82
C GLY A 175 14.15 6.61 -15.16
N GLN A 176 13.74 5.80 -14.18
CA GLN A 176 13.01 4.57 -14.47
C GLN A 176 11.60 4.87 -14.97
N GLU A 177 11.13 4.09 -15.94
CA GLU A 177 9.75 4.14 -16.42
C GLU A 177 8.83 3.38 -15.45
N ILE A 178 7.71 3.98 -15.11
CA ILE A 178 6.67 3.38 -14.27
C ILE A 178 5.31 3.51 -14.96
N LYS A 179 4.43 2.54 -14.70
CA LYS A 179 3.06 2.54 -15.19
C LYS A 179 2.11 3.04 -14.11
N SER A 180 0.95 3.52 -14.53
CA SER A 180 -0.17 3.72 -13.61
C SER A 180 -0.48 2.40 -12.90
N GLY A 181 -0.65 2.45 -11.58
CA GLY A 181 -0.87 1.29 -10.72
C GLY A 181 0.40 0.63 -10.17
N ASP A 182 1.60 1.06 -10.59
CA ASP A 182 2.84 0.53 -10.03
C ASP A 182 3.11 1.10 -8.64
N VAL A 183 3.44 0.22 -7.70
CA VAL A 183 3.97 0.60 -6.38
C VAL A 183 5.46 0.87 -6.52
N PHE A 184 5.88 2.11 -6.31
CA PHE A 184 7.27 2.52 -6.45
C PHE A 184 7.91 2.96 -5.12
N VAL A 185 7.11 3.07 -4.06
CA VAL A 185 7.58 3.35 -2.70
C VAL A 185 6.87 2.44 -1.71
N LYS A 186 7.63 1.88 -0.77
CA LYS A 186 7.10 1.18 0.41
C LYS A 186 7.55 1.91 1.67
N ILE A 187 6.67 2.05 2.64
CA ILE A 187 6.94 2.71 3.91
C ILE A 187 6.60 1.68 4.98
N PRO A 188 7.60 1.05 5.60
CA PRO A 188 7.38 0.12 6.70
C PRO A 188 6.59 0.81 7.80
N ARG A 189 5.45 0.24 8.16
CA ARG A 189 4.68 0.67 9.31
C ARG A 189 5.50 0.31 10.54
N ALA A 190 5.75 1.27 11.41
CA ALA A 190 6.40 1.00 12.68
C ALA A 190 5.54 -0.02 13.45
N VAL A 191 6.02 -1.26 13.55
CA VAL A 191 5.50 -2.23 14.51
C VAL A 191 5.88 -1.66 15.87
N GLY A 192 4.86 -1.22 16.63
CA GLY A 192 5.04 -0.53 17.90
C GLY A 192 6.11 -1.20 18.75
N LYS A 193 7.09 -0.40 19.17
CA LYS A 193 8.03 -0.77 20.23
C LYS A 193 7.32 -0.78 21.58
#